data_AF-A0A2D7M3E8-F1
#
_entry.id   AF-A0A2D7M3E8-F1
#
_cell.length_a   1.000
_cell.length_b   1.000
_cell.length_c   1.000
_cell.angle_alpha   90.00
_cell.angle_beta   90.00
_cell.angle_gamma   90.00
#
_symmetry.space_group_name_H-M   'P 1'
#
loop_
_entity.id
_entity.type
_entity.pdbx_description
1 polymer ?
#
loop_
_entity_poly.entity_id
_entity_poly.type
_entity_poly.pdbx_seq_one_letter_code
_entity_poly.pdbx_strand_id
1 'polypeptide(L)'
;MTSEKSKFIDFLTFGLLMVALGLSGCSDSNRSSVTGEGKPKPPPPEDPCPQPLASSLQVRINEVMIENVFTLPDANGEFFPWVEFYNPGPEAVDLGGAYFSDTIGDNQKWVFPCQFQETILQQGEFLVLFFGGDGNPDDLHIDFMPEETGSQVWVLNQSSDFFGFEADALGADQTVGRFPDGEGTIEILSVPTPGTSNADPVGPALFVRGDLDFDLDVDVDDLDLLSGHFSGSPISTECADRLDVNDNGVISVSDVSFLVQALSGNLTIPEPFPQEGVDPTPDNIDCEGP
;
A
#
# COMPACT_ATOMS: atom_id res chain seq x y z
N MET A 1 -14.04 10.48 -51.15
CA MET A 1 -13.00 11.52 -50.97
C MET A 1 -12.23 11.16 -49.71
N THR A 2 -10.91 10.93 -49.84
CA THR A 2 -9.81 10.91 -48.83
C THR A 2 -10.05 10.13 -47.51
N SER A 3 -9.41 9.01 -47.12
CA SER A 3 -8.11 8.33 -47.33
C SER A 3 -6.83 9.08 -46.92
N GLU A 4 -6.33 8.79 -45.72
CA GLU A 4 -4.90 8.74 -45.27
C GLU A 4 -4.83 7.57 -44.27
N LYS A 5 -4.07 6.46 -44.37
CA LYS A 5 -2.69 6.07 -44.71
C LYS A 5 -1.60 6.48 -43.70
N SER A 6 -1.21 5.53 -42.84
CA SER A 6 0.18 5.32 -42.38
C SER A 6 0.29 3.88 -41.81
N LYS A 7 0.77 2.90 -42.58
CA LYS A 7 2.16 2.37 -42.66
C LYS A 7 2.70 1.79 -41.34
N PHE A 8 2.63 0.46 -41.21
CA PHE A 8 3.60 -0.34 -40.46
C PHE A 8 4.13 -1.45 -41.37
N ILE A 9 5.42 -1.73 -41.23
CA ILE A 9 6.29 -2.45 -42.16
C ILE A 9 6.34 -3.93 -41.77
N ASP A 10 6.05 -4.81 -42.73
CA ASP A 10 6.39 -6.24 -42.72
C ASP A 10 7.91 -6.44 -42.90
N PHE A 11 8.51 -7.38 -42.17
CA PHE A 11 9.74 -8.03 -42.59
C PHE A 11 9.63 -9.56 -42.50
N LEU A 12 9.84 -10.18 -43.67
CA LEU A 12 9.87 -11.61 -43.95
C LEU A 12 11.04 -12.35 -43.26
N THR A 13 10.72 -13.53 -42.74
CA THR A 13 11.20 -14.87 -43.16
C THR A 13 12.65 -15.05 -43.64
N PHE A 14 13.42 -15.87 -42.92
CA PHE A 14 14.55 -16.71 -43.38
C PHE A 14 14.79 -17.75 -42.25
N GLY A 15 15.06 -19.05 -42.42
CA GLY A 15 15.29 -19.95 -43.54
C GLY A 15 15.74 -21.29 -42.92
N LEU A 16 15.20 -22.39 -43.43
CA LEU A 16 15.40 -23.78 -43.00
C LEU A 16 16.82 -24.31 -43.32
N LEU A 17 17.45 -25.09 -42.43
CA LEU A 17 18.38 -26.16 -42.85
C LEU A 17 18.47 -27.32 -41.84
N MET A 18 18.13 -28.52 -42.33
CA MET A 18 18.34 -29.83 -41.72
C MET A 18 19.65 -30.46 -42.22
N VAL A 19 20.18 -31.45 -41.48
CA VAL A 19 20.59 -32.81 -41.95
C VAL A 19 21.90 -33.38 -41.34
N ALA A 20 21.72 -34.53 -40.67
CA ALA A 20 22.49 -35.80 -40.57
C ALA A 20 23.88 -35.97 -39.92
N LEU A 21 23.87 -36.80 -38.85
CA LEU A 21 24.50 -38.13 -38.68
C LEU A 21 25.86 -38.49 -39.32
N GLY A 22 26.77 -39.02 -38.49
CA GLY A 22 27.88 -39.88 -38.92
C GLY A 22 28.59 -40.59 -37.73
N LEU A 23 28.53 -41.93 -37.70
CA LEU A 23 29.21 -42.83 -36.76
C LEU A 23 30.59 -43.28 -37.28
N SER A 24 31.57 -43.45 -36.38
CA SER A 24 32.80 -44.30 -36.45
C SER A 24 33.80 -43.69 -35.44
N GLY A 25 34.36 -44.35 -34.42
CA GLY A 25 34.63 -45.77 -34.17
C GLY A 25 36.08 -46.10 -34.51
N CYS A 26 37.00 -46.01 -33.52
CA CYS A 26 38.20 -46.86 -33.39
C CYS A 26 38.85 -46.75 -31.99
N SER A 27 39.29 -47.91 -31.51
CA SER A 27 39.90 -48.27 -30.21
C SER A 27 41.38 -47.88 -30.11
N ASP A 28 41.88 -47.50 -28.92
CA ASP A 28 42.93 -48.26 -28.22
C ASP A 28 43.30 -47.72 -26.82
N SER A 29 43.06 -48.57 -25.82
CA SER A 29 43.96 -48.97 -24.73
C SER A 29 45.00 -47.96 -24.19
N ASN A 30 44.74 -47.39 -23.01
CA ASN A 30 45.61 -47.66 -21.86
C ASN A 30 44.99 -47.23 -20.52
N ARG A 31 45.19 -48.11 -19.53
CA ARG A 31 44.74 -48.03 -18.15
C ARG A 31 45.70 -47.15 -17.35
N SER A 32 45.19 -46.11 -16.71
CA SER A 32 45.72 -45.60 -15.43
C SER A 32 44.64 -44.80 -14.70
N SER A 33 44.14 -45.38 -13.62
CA SER A 33 43.25 -44.76 -12.66
C SER A 33 44.03 -43.82 -11.74
N VAL A 34 43.81 -42.52 -11.87
CA VAL A 34 43.98 -41.56 -10.77
C VAL A 34 42.73 -40.69 -10.74
N THR A 35 42.25 -40.49 -9.52
CA THR A 35 41.00 -39.90 -9.09
C THR A 35 40.79 -38.46 -9.55
N GLY A 36 39.68 -38.23 -10.25
CA GLY A 36 38.83 -37.03 -10.18
C GLY A 36 39.50 -35.65 -10.13
N GLU A 37 39.99 -35.16 -11.27
CA GLU A 37 39.97 -33.73 -11.53
C GLU A 37 38.54 -33.36 -11.93
N GLY A 38 37.75 -32.88 -10.96
CA GLY A 38 36.52 -32.18 -11.29
C GLY A 38 36.89 -30.99 -12.16
N LYS A 39 36.27 -30.87 -13.35
CA LYS A 39 36.22 -29.58 -14.05
C LYS A 39 35.89 -28.51 -13.01
N PRO A 40 36.57 -27.34 -13.02
CA PRO A 40 36.15 -26.24 -12.16
C PRO A 40 34.65 -26.08 -12.35
N LYS A 41 33.91 -26.09 -11.23
CA LYS A 41 32.51 -25.66 -11.25
C LYS A 41 32.50 -24.35 -12.04
N PRO A 42 31.63 -24.19 -13.05
CA PRO A 42 31.46 -22.89 -13.68
C PRO A 42 31.34 -21.86 -12.57
N PRO A 43 31.97 -20.67 -12.68
CA PRO A 43 31.70 -19.61 -11.73
C PRO A 43 30.17 -19.50 -11.57
N PRO A 44 29.67 -19.18 -10.36
CA PRO A 44 28.27 -18.80 -10.23
C PRO A 44 27.96 -17.78 -11.33
N PRO A 45 26.73 -17.78 -11.90
CA PRO A 45 26.32 -16.76 -12.85
C PRO A 45 26.81 -15.40 -12.34
N GLU A 46 27.51 -14.65 -13.19
CA GLU A 46 27.96 -13.30 -12.82
C GLU A 46 26.74 -12.57 -12.26
N ASP A 47 26.87 -12.07 -11.02
CA ASP A 47 25.82 -11.34 -10.32
C ASP A 47 25.34 -10.22 -11.27
N PRO A 48 24.09 -10.24 -11.78
CA PRO A 48 23.66 -9.35 -12.86
C PRO A 48 23.58 -7.88 -12.44
N CYS A 49 23.68 -7.64 -11.13
CA CYS A 49 23.58 -6.32 -10.53
C CYS A 49 24.97 -5.72 -10.31
N PRO A 50 25.22 -4.47 -10.76
CA PRO A 50 26.31 -3.68 -10.21
C PRO A 50 26.13 -3.65 -8.68
N GLN A 51 27.13 -4.13 -7.93
CA GLN A 51 27.12 -4.02 -6.47
C GLN A 51 26.80 -2.57 -6.09
N PRO A 52 25.89 -2.32 -5.14
CA PRO A 52 25.37 -0.99 -4.90
C PRO A 52 26.50 0.01 -4.66
N LEU A 53 26.43 1.14 -5.36
CA LEU A 53 27.21 2.32 -5.01
C LEU A 53 26.86 2.64 -3.56
N ALA A 54 27.86 2.62 -2.68
CA ALA A 54 27.73 3.05 -1.30
C ALA A 54 27.32 4.54 -1.24
N SER A 55 26.04 4.79 -1.40
CA SER A 55 25.33 6.03 -1.16
C SER A 55 23.98 5.63 -0.56
N SER A 56 23.60 6.25 0.55
CA SER A 56 22.25 6.06 1.11
C SER A 56 21.21 6.34 0.03
N LEU A 57 20.35 5.37 -0.28
CA LEU A 57 19.23 5.59 -1.19
C LEU A 57 18.33 6.66 -0.59
N GLN A 58 18.01 7.69 -1.38
CA GLN A 58 17.08 8.75 -0.97
C GLN A 58 15.62 8.35 -1.22
N VAL A 59 15.41 7.31 -2.05
CA VAL A 59 14.10 6.73 -2.31
C VAL A 59 13.48 6.26 -1.00
N ARG A 60 12.18 6.50 -0.89
CA ARG A 60 11.36 6.12 0.26
C ARG A 60 10.17 5.30 -0.17
N ILE A 61 9.71 4.43 0.71
CA ILE A 61 8.37 3.85 0.61
C ILE A 61 7.38 5.01 0.83
N ASN A 62 6.43 5.16 -0.09
CA ASN A 62 5.56 6.33 -0.18
C ASN A 62 4.10 6.01 0.13
N GLU A 63 3.57 4.92 -0.42
CA GLU A 63 2.17 4.52 -0.24
C GLU A 63 2.06 2.99 -0.25
N VAL A 64 1.14 2.44 0.53
CA VAL A 64 0.93 1.00 0.67
C VAL A 64 -0.56 0.69 0.68
N MET A 65 -0.94 -0.33 -0.09
CA MET A 65 -2.24 -1.02 0.00
C MET A 65 -2.01 -2.49 0.32
N ILE A 66 -2.52 -2.97 1.44
CA ILE A 66 -2.38 -4.38 1.85
C ILE A 66 -3.54 -5.28 1.42
N GLU A 67 -4.72 -4.71 1.13
CA GLU A 67 -5.87 -5.43 0.58
C GLU A 67 -6.47 -4.61 -0.57
N ASN A 68 -6.32 -5.12 -1.79
CA ASN A 68 -6.81 -4.46 -3.02
C ASN A 68 -7.90 -5.32 -3.64
N VAL A 69 -9.15 -4.85 -3.62
CA VAL A 69 -10.29 -5.59 -4.17
C VAL A 69 -10.73 -5.00 -5.50
N PHE A 70 -10.58 -3.69 -5.71
CA PHE A 70 -11.02 -3.05 -6.95
C PHE A 70 -10.27 -1.78 -7.38
N THR A 71 -9.35 -1.24 -6.58
CA THR A 71 -8.77 0.10 -6.86
C THR A 71 -7.79 0.11 -8.03
N LEU A 72 -6.78 -0.75 -8.00
CA LEU A 72 -5.71 -0.77 -9.00
C LEU A 72 -5.47 -2.20 -9.52
N PRO A 73 -5.91 -2.54 -10.74
CA PRO A 73 -5.57 -3.83 -11.32
C PRO A 73 -4.14 -3.83 -11.89
N ASP A 74 -3.52 -5.01 -11.92
CA ASP A 74 -2.29 -5.27 -12.66
C ASP A 74 -2.52 -5.26 -14.19
N ALA A 75 -1.48 -5.59 -14.97
CA ALA A 75 -1.56 -5.64 -16.43
C ALA A 75 -2.52 -6.74 -16.96
N ASN A 76 -2.85 -7.75 -16.15
CA ASN A 76 -3.76 -8.84 -16.49
C ASN A 76 -5.21 -8.58 -16.03
N GLY A 77 -5.45 -7.50 -15.28
CA GLY A 77 -6.76 -7.18 -14.71
C GLY A 77 -7.04 -7.83 -13.36
N GLU A 78 -6.01 -8.37 -12.70
CA GLU A 78 -6.06 -8.97 -11.38
C GLU A 78 -5.71 -7.93 -10.30
N PHE A 79 -6.25 -8.10 -9.10
CA PHE A 79 -6.04 -7.15 -8.00
C PHE A 79 -5.13 -7.78 -6.97
N PHE A 80 -3.98 -7.12 -6.74
CA PHE A 80 -3.00 -7.52 -5.76
C PHE A 80 -2.70 -6.35 -4.83
N PRO A 81 -2.31 -6.61 -3.57
CA PRO A 81 -1.68 -5.60 -2.73
C PRO A 81 -0.52 -4.94 -3.49
N TRP A 82 -0.19 -3.71 -3.13
CA TRP A 82 0.89 -2.99 -3.79
C TRP A 82 1.62 -2.04 -2.83
N VAL A 83 2.84 -1.71 -3.22
CA VAL A 83 3.71 -0.74 -2.54
C VAL A 83 4.24 0.24 -3.56
N GLU A 84 4.27 1.50 -3.18
CA GLU A 84 4.82 2.58 -3.97
C GLU A 84 6.13 3.10 -3.37
N PHE A 85 7.09 3.37 -4.23
CA PHE A 85 8.34 4.03 -3.91
C PHE A 85 8.42 5.40 -4.59
N TYR A 86 8.95 6.39 -3.89
CA TYR A 86 9.09 7.75 -4.37
C TYR A 86 10.53 8.25 -4.25
N ASN A 87 11.02 8.96 -5.26
CA ASN A 87 12.32 9.63 -5.23
C ASN A 87 12.18 11.14 -4.89
N PRO A 88 12.35 11.55 -3.61
CA PRO A 88 12.36 12.97 -3.23
C PRO A 88 13.66 13.69 -3.64
N GLY A 89 14.68 12.93 -4.04
CA GLY A 89 16.01 13.44 -4.32
C GLY A 89 16.08 14.22 -5.64
N PRO A 90 17.09 15.10 -5.79
CA PRO A 90 17.25 15.91 -7.00
C PRO A 90 17.86 15.14 -8.19
N GLU A 91 18.32 13.90 -7.98
CA GLU A 91 19.01 13.09 -8.99
C GLU A 91 18.27 11.77 -9.21
N ALA A 92 18.46 11.17 -10.38
CA ALA A 92 17.93 9.84 -10.66
C ALA A 92 18.59 8.78 -9.76
N VAL A 93 17.79 7.82 -9.29
CA VAL A 93 18.24 6.72 -8.42
C VAL A 93 17.86 5.39 -9.08
N ASP A 94 18.83 4.50 -9.21
CA ASP A 94 18.61 3.12 -9.64
C ASP A 94 18.46 2.22 -8.41
N LEU A 95 17.30 1.58 -8.30
CA LEU A 95 16.99 0.62 -7.24
C LEU A 95 17.50 -0.79 -7.55
N GLY A 96 18.01 -1.07 -8.75
CA GLY A 96 18.51 -2.39 -9.12
C GLY A 96 19.50 -2.95 -8.10
N GLY A 97 19.18 -4.13 -7.54
CA GLY A 97 20.01 -4.82 -6.55
C GLY A 97 19.84 -4.33 -5.11
N ALA A 98 19.03 -3.29 -4.88
CA ALA A 98 18.47 -3.00 -3.57
C ALA A 98 17.49 -4.11 -3.15
N TYR A 99 17.16 -4.15 -1.87
CA TYR A 99 16.22 -5.10 -1.31
C TYR A 99 15.07 -4.38 -0.63
N PHE A 100 13.88 -4.92 -0.78
CA PHE A 100 12.69 -4.55 -0.04
C PHE A 100 12.30 -5.69 0.91
N SER A 101 11.77 -5.32 2.07
CA SER A 101 11.23 -6.27 3.04
C SER A 101 10.10 -5.65 3.85
N ASP A 102 9.13 -6.47 4.23
CA ASP A 102 8.05 -6.14 5.17
C ASP A 102 8.48 -6.32 6.65
N THR A 103 9.74 -6.68 6.91
CA THR A 103 10.23 -6.90 8.27
C THR A 103 11.68 -6.44 8.47
N ILE A 104 11.95 -5.84 9.63
CA ILE A 104 13.31 -5.47 10.03
C ILE A 104 14.17 -6.70 10.33
N GLY A 105 13.56 -7.81 10.77
CA GLY A 105 14.28 -9.02 11.18
C GLY A 105 14.98 -9.74 10.03
N ASP A 106 14.47 -9.56 8.81
CA ASP A 106 15.01 -10.08 7.56
C ASP A 106 14.89 -8.99 6.48
N ASN A 107 15.86 -8.08 6.40
CA ASN A 107 15.80 -6.92 5.51
C ASN A 107 16.28 -7.18 4.07
N GLN A 108 16.30 -8.46 3.65
CA GLN A 108 16.77 -8.91 2.33
C GLN A 108 15.78 -9.89 1.66
N LYS A 109 14.47 -9.75 1.92
CA LYS A 109 13.44 -10.67 1.41
C LYS A 109 13.31 -10.67 -0.12
N TRP A 110 13.18 -9.50 -0.74
CA TRP A 110 13.03 -9.37 -2.19
C TRP A 110 14.06 -8.40 -2.75
N VAL A 111 14.64 -8.74 -3.91
CA VAL A 111 15.66 -7.94 -4.58
C VAL A 111 15.08 -7.29 -5.83
N PHE A 112 15.29 -6.00 -6.00
CA PHE A 112 14.93 -5.28 -7.22
C PHE A 112 15.73 -5.85 -8.40
N PRO A 113 15.08 -6.31 -9.48
CA PRO A 113 15.82 -6.87 -10.61
C PRO A 113 16.55 -5.77 -11.39
N CYS A 114 17.80 -6.04 -11.78
CA CYS A 114 18.73 -5.03 -12.31
C CYS A 114 18.63 -4.78 -13.82
N GLN A 115 17.80 -5.55 -14.52
CA GLN A 115 17.64 -5.47 -15.97
C GLN A 115 16.43 -4.62 -16.41
N PHE A 116 15.66 -4.04 -15.47
CA PHE A 116 14.51 -3.19 -15.78
C PHE A 116 14.88 -1.72 -15.69
N GLN A 117 14.52 -0.98 -16.72
CA GLN A 117 14.75 0.47 -16.73
C GLN A 117 13.81 1.18 -15.75
N GLU A 118 12.69 0.53 -15.42
CA GLU A 118 11.65 0.95 -14.48
C GLU A 118 12.17 1.02 -13.03
N THR A 119 13.30 0.39 -12.69
CA THR A 119 13.94 0.56 -11.37
C THR A 119 14.69 1.87 -11.22
N ILE A 120 14.78 2.67 -12.30
CA ILE A 120 15.47 3.97 -12.30
C ILE A 120 14.44 5.08 -12.17
N LEU A 121 14.30 5.63 -10.96
CA LEU A 121 13.38 6.74 -10.67
C LEU A 121 14.11 8.08 -10.85
N GLN A 122 13.60 8.94 -11.74
CA GLN A 122 13.99 10.35 -11.80
C GLN A 122 13.52 11.09 -10.54
N GLN A 123 13.93 12.36 -10.41
CA GLN A 123 13.41 13.24 -9.38
C GLN A 123 11.88 13.33 -9.46
N GLY A 124 11.21 13.08 -8.35
CA GLY A 124 9.76 13.19 -8.23
C GLY A 124 8.98 12.06 -8.89
N GLU A 125 9.64 11.00 -9.36
CA GLU A 125 8.97 9.84 -9.93
C GLU A 125 8.56 8.83 -8.85
N PHE A 126 7.51 8.09 -9.20
CA PHE A 126 6.89 7.04 -8.39
C PHE A 126 7.07 5.70 -9.10
N LEU A 127 7.30 4.63 -8.33
CA LEU A 127 7.32 3.25 -8.80
C LEU A 127 6.34 2.43 -7.97
N VAL A 128 5.29 1.93 -8.59
CA VAL A 128 4.32 1.01 -7.97
C VAL A 128 4.70 -0.42 -8.31
N LEU A 129 4.81 -1.27 -7.29
CA LEU A 129 5.04 -2.71 -7.42
C LEU A 129 3.89 -3.47 -6.75
N PHE A 130 3.37 -4.47 -7.45
CA PHE A 130 2.36 -5.37 -6.91
C PHE A 130 3.03 -6.53 -6.15
N PHE A 131 2.35 -7.08 -5.15
CA PHE A 131 2.72 -8.33 -4.51
C PHE A 131 2.13 -9.53 -5.26
N GLY A 132 2.52 -10.75 -4.88
CA GLY A 132 1.95 -11.99 -5.44
C GLY A 132 2.67 -12.53 -6.69
N GLY A 133 3.92 -12.12 -6.91
CA GLY A 133 4.76 -12.62 -8.00
C GLY A 133 5.13 -14.10 -7.88
N ASP A 134 5.54 -14.70 -8.99
CA ASP A 134 5.99 -16.10 -9.07
C ASP A 134 7.52 -16.25 -9.05
N GLY A 135 8.23 -15.16 -8.79
CA GLY A 135 9.70 -15.08 -8.82
C GLY A 135 10.28 -14.93 -10.23
N ASN A 136 9.44 -14.73 -11.26
CA ASN A 136 9.90 -14.34 -12.58
C ASN A 136 10.45 -12.91 -12.53
N PRO A 137 11.76 -12.69 -12.76
CA PRO A 137 12.31 -11.35 -12.70
C PRO A 137 11.81 -10.48 -13.85
N ASP A 138 11.27 -11.05 -14.94
CA ASP A 138 10.69 -10.30 -16.07
C ASP A 138 9.30 -9.72 -15.78
N ASP A 139 8.80 -9.91 -14.57
CA ASP A 139 7.56 -9.35 -14.07
C ASP A 139 7.86 -8.52 -12.81
N LEU A 140 7.37 -7.28 -12.76
CA LEU A 140 7.58 -6.37 -11.63
C LEU A 140 6.59 -6.64 -10.50
N HIS A 141 6.58 -7.90 -10.04
CA HIS A 141 5.83 -8.37 -8.89
C HIS A 141 6.77 -8.87 -7.79
N ILE A 142 6.48 -8.47 -6.55
CA ILE A 142 7.16 -8.96 -5.35
C ILE A 142 6.67 -10.38 -5.09
N ASP A 143 7.59 -11.33 -4.96
CA ASP A 143 7.32 -12.78 -4.93
C ASP A 143 6.92 -13.34 -3.55
N PHE A 144 6.50 -12.45 -2.66
CA PHE A 144 5.88 -12.79 -1.38
C PHE A 144 4.59 -11.97 -1.20
N MET A 145 3.77 -12.36 -0.22
CA MET A 145 2.59 -11.60 0.20
C MET A 145 2.87 -10.86 1.51
N PRO A 146 2.39 -9.61 1.67
CA PRO A 146 2.56 -8.87 2.92
C PRO A 146 1.74 -9.50 4.05
N GLU A 147 2.12 -9.22 5.30
CA GLU A 147 1.25 -9.47 6.45
C GLU A 147 0.15 -8.39 6.53
N GLU A 148 -1.10 -8.82 6.68
CA GLU A 148 -2.29 -7.95 6.65
C GLU A 148 -2.80 -7.58 8.05
N THR A 149 -2.04 -7.86 9.12
CA THR A 149 -2.48 -7.65 10.51
C THR A 149 -1.35 -7.14 11.41
N GLY A 150 -1.73 -6.44 12.49
CA GLY A 150 -0.82 -5.95 13.51
C GLY A 150 0.11 -4.81 13.08
N SER A 151 1.05 -4.48 13.96
CA SER A 151 2.05 -3.42 13.73
C SER A 151 3.10 -3.88 12.73
N GLN A 152 3.22 -3.15 11.62
CA GLN A 152 4.10 -3.44 10.50
C GLN A 152 5.28 -2.46 10.47
N VAL A 153 6.46 -2.92 10.03
CA VAL A 153 7.59 -2.04 9.71
C VAL A 153 8.34 -2.53 8.48
N TRP A 154 8.11 -1.85 7.37
CA TRP A 154 8.70 -2.17 6.08
C TRP A 154 9.98 -1.35 5.84
N VAL A 155 10.91 -1.93 5.08
CA VAL A 155 12.26 -1.38 4.89
C VAL A 155 12.71 -1.52 3.44
N LEU A 156 13.27 -0.42 2.93
CA LEU A 156 14.11 -0.43 1.74
C LEU A 156 15.57 -0.46 2.19
N ASN A 157 16.27 -1.55 1.92
CA ASN A 157 17.66 -1.68 2.34
C ASN A 157 18.53 -0.59 1.70
N GLN A 158 19.62 -0.19 2.36
CA GLN A 158 20.48 0.92 1.93
C GLN A 158 19.82 2.30 1.93
N SER A 159 18.51 2.40 2.16
CA SER A 159 17.86 3.60 2.65
C SER A 159 17.92 3.64 4.17
N SER A 160 17.81 4.84 4.76
CA SER A 160 17.53 4.98 6.19
C SER A 160 16.02 4.97 6.47
N ASP A 161 15.22 4.57 5.48
CA ASP A 161 13.76 4.62 5.51
C ASP A 161 13.17 3.42 6.24
N PHE A 162 12.30 3.73 7.21
CA PHE A 162 11.42 2.79 7.88
C PHE A 162 10.00 3.25 7.65
N PHE A 163 9.16 2.35 7.16
CA PHE A 163 7.75 2.62 6.91
C PHE A 163 6.90 1.80 7.87
N GLY A 164 6.50 2.42 8.98
CA GLY A 164 5.74 1.78 10.04
C GLY A 164 4.27 2.20 10.03
N PHE A 165 3.36 1.23 10.14
CA PHE A 165 1.91 1.45 10.15
C PHE A 165 1.20 0.31 10.91
N GLU A 166 -0.05 0.53 11.32
CA GLU A 166 -0.90 -0.50 11.92
C GLU A 166 -1.81 -1.09 10.85
N ALA A 167 -1.55 -2.33 10.43
CA ALA A 167 -2.32 -2.98 9.37
C ALA A 167 -3.77 -3.23 9.79
N ASP A 168 -4.03 -3.44 11.08
CA ASP A 168 -5.38 -3.64 11.62
C ASP A 168 -6.28 -2.40 11.46
N ALA A 169 -5.71 -1.22 11.19
CA ALA A 169 -6.44 0.03 10.96
C ALA A 169 -6.80 0.24 9.47
N LEU A 170 -6.40 -0.66 8.57
CA LEU A 170 -6.69 -0.58 7.15
C LEU A 170 -7.79 -1.58 6.78
N GLY A 171 -8.88 -1.07 6.20
CA GLY A 171 -9.85 -1.85 5.47
C GLY A 171 -9.44 -2.09 4.02
N ALA A 172 -10.21 -2.94 3.33
CA ALA A 172 -10.08 -3.16 1.90
C ALA A 172 -10.07 -1.84 1.12
N ASP A 173 -9.17 -1.73 0.15
CA ASP A 173 -9.02 -0.60 -0.76
C ASP A 173 -8.62 0.73 -0.09
N GLN A 174 -8.22 0.69 1.18
CA GLN A 174 -7.59 1.83 1.86
C GLN A 174 -6.07 1.79 1.73
N THR A 175 -5.46 2.97 1.75
CA THR A 175 -4.00 3.10 1.74
C THR A 175 -3.50 3.88 2.93
N VAL A 176 -2.27 3.56 3.30
CA VAL A 176 -1.46 4.35 4.21
C VAL A 176 -0.28 4.91 3.40
N GLY A 177 0.09 6.16 3.65
CA GLY A 177 1.16 6.80 2.89
C GLY A 177 1.84 7.94 3.63
N ARG A 178 3.01 8.34 3.12
CA ARG A 178 3.77 9.49 3.61
C ARG A 178 3.13 10.79 3.13
N PHE A 179 2.71 11.64 4.05
CA PHE A 179 2.18 12.95 3.68
C PHE A 179 2.93 14.10 4.37
N PRO A 180 3.60 15.00 3.64
CA PRO A 180 3.82 14.99 2.18
C PRO A 180 4.76 13.87 1.68
N ASP A 181 4.72 13.60 0.36
CA ASP A 181 5.53 12.56 -0.30
C ASP A 181 7.01 12.60 0.13
N GLY A 182 7.56 11.45 0.50
CA GLY A 182 8.99 11.28 0.81
C GLY A 182 9.55 12.02 2.04
N GLU A 183 8.76 12.83 2.77
CA GLU A 183 9.24 13.56 3.95
C GLU A 183 8.30 13.46 5.17
N GLY A 184 7.00 13.24 4.94
CA GLY A 184 5.94 13.27 5.94
C GLY A 184 5.87 12.10 6.93
N THR A 185 4.93 12.24 7.87
CA THR A 185 4.44 11.12 8.69
C THR A 185 3.64 10.15 7.83
N ILE A 186 3.51 8.92 8.33
CA ILE A 186 2.77 7.85 7.67
C ILE A 186 1.36 7.91 8.23
N GLU A 187 0.38 8.16 7.37
CA GLU A 187 -1.02 8.39 7.72
C GLU A 187 -1.93 7.59 6.79
N ILE A 188 -3.14 7.27 7.23
CA ILE A 188 -4.19 6.74 6.33
C ILE A 188 -4.57 7.85 5.36
N LEU A 189 -4.55 7.56 4.05
CA LEU A 189 -4.85 8.54 3.01
C LEU A 189 -6.35 8.57 2.71
N SER A 190 -6.86 9.75 2.37
CA SER A 190 -8.29 9.92 2.03
C SER A 190 -8.71 9.17 0.77
N VAL A 191 -7.78 8.96 -0.17
CA VAL A 191 -7.96 8.13 -1.36
C VAL A 191 -6.62 7.51 -1.78
N PRO A 192 -6.62 6.31 -2.40
CA PRO A 192 -5.42 5.73 -3.00
C PRO A 192 -4.89 6.57 -4.17
N THR A 193 -3.56 6.73 -4.27
CA THR A 193 -2.91 7.62 -5.25
C THR A 193 -1.78 6.98 -6.08
N PRO A 194 -1.91 5.72 -6.55
CA PRO A 194 -0.82 5.01 -7.20
C PRO A 194 -0.27 5.76 -8.43
N GLY A 195 1.05 5.97 -8.44
CA GLY A 195 1.81 6.65 -9.47
C GLY A 195 1.75 8.18 -9.40
N THR A 196 1.18 8.76 -8.34
CA THR A 196 0.99 10.20 -8.17
C THR A 196 1.21 10.64 -6.72
N SER A 197 1.26 11.94 -6.47
CA SER A 197 1.39 12.47 -5.10
C SER A 197 0.27 12.00 -4.18
N ASN A 198 0.64 11.67 -2.94
CA ASN A 198 -0.27 11.24 -1.91
C ASN A 198 -1.38 12.27 -1.66
N ALA A 199 -2.61 11.77 -1.55
CA ALA A 199 -3.75 12.57 -1.14
C ALA A 199 -3.57 13.11 0.28
N ASP A 200 -4.35 14.14 0.64
CA ASP A 200 -4.43 14.56 2.04
C ASP A 200 -4.81 13.35 2.91
N PRO A 201 -4.23 13.21 4.11
CA PRO A 201 -4.62 12.19 5.07
C PRO A 201 -6.12 12.24 5.35
N VAL A 202 -6.69 11.11 5.78
CA VAL A 202 -8.01 11.13 6.41
C VAL A 202 -7.93 12.07 7.60
N GLY A 203 -8.54 13.25 7.48
CA GLY A 203 -8.63 14.19 8.58
C GLY A 203 -9.47 13.59 9.71
N PRO A 204 -9.33 14.10 10.95
CA PRO A 204 -10.21 13.69 12.03
C PRO A 204 -11.67 13.88 11.59
N ALA A 205 -12.51 12.90 11.88
CA ALA A 205 -13.90 12.96 11.48
C ALA A 205 -14.56 14.23 12.02
N LEU A 206 -15.29 14.91 11.14
CA LEU A 206 -16.08 16.07 11.52
C LEU A 206 -17.51 15.62 11.79
N PHE A 207 -18.08 16.04 12.91
CA PHE A 207 -19.45 15.73 13.25
C PHE A 207 -20.11 16.87 14.04
N VAL A 208 -21.44 16.80 14.16
CA VAL A 208 -22.21 17.58 15.12
C VAL A 208 -22.64 16.63 16.23
N ARG A 209 -22.25 16.91 17.48
CA ARG A 209 -22.58 16.09 18.65
C ARG A 209 -24.10 16.06 18.83
N GLY A 210 -24.68 14.87 18.87
CA GLY A 210 -26.11 14.66 18.98
C GLY A 210 -26.91 14.66 17.67
N ASP A 211 -26.29 14.94 16.52
CA ASP A 211 -26.91 14.77 15.19
C ASP A 211 -26.70 13.30 14.75
N LEU A 212 -27.77 12.54 14.64
CA LEU A 212 -27.78 11.10 14.41
C LEU A 212 -28.39 10.70 13.07
N ASP A 213 -29.09 11.62 12.39
CA ASP A 213 -29.62 11.40 11.03
C ASP A 213 -28.83 12.11 9.93
N PHE A 214 -27.78 12.85 10.31
CA PHE A 214 -26.79 13.51 9.45
C PHE A 214 -27.36 14.68 8.65
N ASP A 215 -28.40 15.34 9.16
CA ASP A 215 -28.97 16.54 8.55
C ASP A 215 -28.34 17.86 9.04
N LEU A 216 -27.39 17.77 9.99
CA LEU A 216 -26.64 18.84 10.66
C LEU A 216 -27.43 19.67 11.67
N ASP A 217 -28.72 19.40 11.84
CA ASP A 217 -29.51 19.95 12.93
C ASP A 217 -29.55 18.93 14.08
N VAL A 218 -29.74 19.42 15.32
CA VAL A 218 -29.97 18.53 16.47
C VAL A 218 -31.37 18.77 17.00
N ASP A 219 -32.26 17.81 16.76
CA ASP A 219 -33.68 17.94 17.06
C ASP A 219 -34.33 16.65 17.62
N VAL A 220 -35.66 16.54 17.47
CA VAL A 220 -36.44 15.43 18.03
C VAL A 220 -36.26 14.13 17.24
N ASP A 221 -35.89 14.21 15.96
CA ASP A 221 -35.65 13.04 15.12
C ASP A 221 -34.38 12.31 15.60
N ASP A 222 -33.34 13.05 16.01
CA ASP A 222 -32.16 12.50 16.68
C ASP A 222 -32.50 11.85 18.03
N LEU A 223 -33.36 12.51 18.81
CA LEU A 223 -33.80 11.95 20.09
C LEU A 223 -34.52 10.61 19.90
N ASP A 224 -35.33 10.48 18.84
CA ASP A 224 -36.01 9.23 18.50
C ASP A 224 -35.01 8.15 18.07
N LEU A 225 -33.98 8.50 17.29
CA LEU A 225 -32.89 7.59 16.93
C LEU A 225 -32.10 7.11 18.16
N LEU A 226 -31.69 8.04 19.04
CA LEU A 226 -30.95 7.72 20.26
C LEU A 226 -31.78 6.86 21.21
N SER A 227 -33.06 7.19 21.39
CA SER A 227 -33.99 6.41 22.21
C SER A 227 -34.24 5.02 21.61
N GLY A 228 -34.34 4.96 20.28
CA GLY A 228 -34.46 3.74 19.51
C GLY A 228 -33.26 2.82 19.69
N HIS A 229 -32.04 3.37 19.69
CA HIS A 229 -30.80 2.65 19.95
C HIS A 229 -30.84 1.90 21.28
N PHE A 230 -31.19 2.59 22.38
CA PHE A 230 -31.33 1.95 23.70
C PHE A 230 -32.53 0.99 23.82
N SER A 231 -33.44 1.01 22.83
CA SER A 231 -34.54 0.06 22.70
C SER A 231 -34.18 -1.15 21.81
N GLY A 232 -32.93 -1.23 21.34
CA GLY A 232 -32.43 -2.31 20.49
C GLY A 232 -32.58 -2.07 18.99
N SER A 233 -32.93 -0.86 18.58
CA SER A 233 -32.89 -0.49 17.15
C SER A 233 -31.44 -0.30 16.72
N PRO A 234 -31.02 -0.82 15.56
CA PRO A 234 -29.70 -0.51 15.04
C PRO A 234 -29.60 0.98 14.73
N ILE A 235 -28.42 1.55 14.95
CA ILE A 235 -28.07 2.90 14.52
C ILE A 235 -26.81 2.78 13.65
N SER A 236 -26.82 3.45 12.50
CA SER A 236 -25.66 3.53 11.62
C SER A 236 -24.98 4.84 11.96
N THR A 237 -23.74 4.80 12.43
CA THR A 237 -22.95 6.00 12.60
C THR A 237 -21.51 5.77 12.14
N GLU A 238 -20.97 6.75 11.44
CA GLU A 238 -19.55 6.83 11.10
C GLU A 238 -18.75 7.46 12.25
N CYS A 239 -19.43 7.97 13.29
CA CYS A 239 -18.77 8.45 14.50
C CYS A 239 -19.59 8.13 15.75
N ALA A 240 -19.01 7.33 16.66
CA ALA A 240 -19.69 6.94 17.89
C ALA A 240 -19.86 8.11 18.87
N ASP A 241 -19.02 9.15 18.80
CA ASP A 241 -19.11 10.36 19.63
C ASP A 241 -20.41 11.16 19.41
N ARG A 242 -21.09 10.95 18.27
CA ARG A 242 -22.44 11.52 18.04
C ARG A 242 -23.45 11.05 19.10
N LEU A 243 -23.27 9.84 19.64
CA LEU A 243 -24.19 9.20 20.60
C LEU A 243 -23.90 9.58 22.05
N ASP A 244 -22.66 9.94 22.40
CA ASP A 244 -22.33 10.51 23.70
C ASP A 244 -22.61 12.02 23.69
N VAL A 245 -23.90 12.34 23.64
CA VAL A 245 -24.38 13.73 23.57
C VAL A 245 -23.95 14.54 24.79
N ASN A 246 -23.71 13.87 25.92
CA ASN A 246 -23.32 14.53 27.16
C ASN A 246 -21.79 14.59 27.39
N ASP A 247 -20.99 14.04 26.45
CA ASP A 247 -19.53 14.11 26.40
C ASP A 247 -18.87 13.62 27.70
N ASN A 248 -19.31 12.45 28.20
CA ASN A 248 -18.81 11.88 29.46
C ASN A 248 -17.94 10.62 29.29
N GLY A 249 -17.65 10.25 28.05
CA GLY A 249 -16.92 9.05 27.64
C GLY A 249 -17.73 7.75 27.75
N VAL A 250 -19.07 7.83 27.84
CA VAL A 250 -19.96 6.66 28.00
C VAL A 250 -21.30 6.87 27.30
N ILE A 251 -21.50 6.18 26.18
CA ILE A 251 -22.81 6.06 25.51
C ILE A 251 -23.78 5.30 26.41
N SER A 252 -24.76 6.00 27.00
CA SER A 252 -25.76 5.42 27.90
C SER A 252 -27.10 6.17 27.89
N VAL A 253 -28.07 5.68 28.65
CA VAL A 253 -29.38 6.38 28.79
C VAL A 253 -29.27 7.78 29.41
N SER A 254 -28.11 8.16 29.97
CA SER A 254 -27.86 9.55 30.38
C SER A 254 -27.83 10.50 29.18
N ASP A 255 -27.39 10.03 28.01
CA ASP A 255 -27.34 10.82 26.76
C ASP A 255 -28.74 11.19 26.29
N VAL A 256 -29.67 10.24 26.34
CA VAL A 256 -31.09 10.50 26.06
C VAL A 256 -31.62 11.58 27.01
N SER A 257 -31.34 11.44 28.30
CA SER A 257 -31.80 12.38 29.33
C SER A 257 -31.17 13.77 29.18
N PHE A 258 -29.94 13.83 28.67
CA PHE A 258 -29.23 15.06 28.37
C PHE A 258 -29.79 15.74 27.13
N LEU A 259 -29.97 15.00 26.04
CA LEU A 259 -30.52 15.51 24.78
C LEU A 259 -31.93 16.09 24.97
N VAL A 260 -32.81 15.41 25.73
CA VAL A 260 -34.13 15.95 26.11
C VAL A 260 -34.02 17.32 26.80
N GLN A 261 -33.06 17.48 27.70
CA GLN A 261 -32.84 18.75 28.41
C GLN A 261 -32.24 19.82 27.49
N ALA A 262 -31.35 19.44 26.58
CA ALA A 262 -30.77 20.33 25.58
C ALA A 262 -31.83 20.86 24.61
N LEU A 263 -32.67 19.99 24.05
CA LEU A 263 -33.79 20.36 23.16
C LEU A 263 -34.84 21.24 23.87
N SER A 264 -34.97 21.10 25.19
CA SER A 264 -35.81 21.96 26.01
C SER A 264 -35.16 23.32 26.35
N GLY A 265 -33.92 23.56 25.92
CA GLY A 265 -33.14 24.77 26.20
C GLY A 265 -32.59 24.86 27.64
N ASN A 266 -32.58 23.75 28.38
CA ASN A 266 -32.09 23.71 29.77
C ASN A 266 -30.58 23.43 29.85
N LEU A 267 -30.03 22.74 28.85
CA LEU A 267 -28.60 22.42 28.74
C LEU A 267 -28.09 22.84 27.37
N THR A 268 -26.77 22.97 27.26
CA THR A 268 -26.07 23.22 26.01
C THR A 268 -25.30 21.96 25.64
N ILE A 269 -25.43 21.51 24.40
CA ILE A 269 -24.66 20.39 23.88
C ILE A 269 -23.17 20.78 23.83
N PRO A 270 -22.25 19.95 24.35
CA PRO A 270 -20.81 20.17 24.24
C PRO A 270 -20.34 20.26 22.78
N GLU A 271 -19.17 20.83 22.57
CA GLU A 271 -18.55 20.84 21.25
C GLU A 271 -18.27 19.40 20.77
N PRO A 272 -18.33 19.11 19.46
CA PRO A 272 -18.65 20.01 18.36
C PRO A 272 -20.18 20.21 18.16
N PHE A 273 -20.69 21.42 18.42
CA PHE A 273 -22.07 21.84 18.18
C PHE A 273 -22.13 23.37 18.24
N PRO A 274 -22.94 24.08 17.42
CA PRO A 274 -23.87 23.58 16.39
C PRO A 274 -23.25 23.43 15.00
N GLN A 275 -21.93 23.54 14.88
CA GLN A 275 -21.21 23.36 13.62
C GLN A 275 -20.39 22.10 13.70
N GLU A 276 -20.19 21.48 12.54
CA GLU A 276 -19.28 20.34 12.42
C GLU A 276 -17.89 20.69 12.93
N GLY A 277 -17.30 19.77 13.68
CA GLY A 277 -15.97 19.90 14.24
C GLY A 277 -15.41 18.55 14.65
N VAL A 278 -14.15 18.57 15.09
CA VAL A 278 -13.47 17.43 15.70
C VAL A 278 -13.89 17.31 17.16
N ASP A 279 -13.89 16.09 17.70
CA ASP A 279 -14.07 15.91 19.14
C ASP A 279 -12.93 16.59 19.94
N PRO A 280 -13.22 17.60 20.77
CA PRO A 280 -12.19 18.23 21.61
C PRO A 280 -11.85 17.42 22.87
N THR A 281 -12.63 16.40 23.19
CA THR A 281 -12.53 15.57 24.39
C THR A 281 -11.90 14.23 24.03
N PRO A 282 -10.64 13.97 24.45
CA PRO A 282 -10.03 12.67 24.22
C PRO A 282 -10.65 11.62 25.14
N ASP A 283 -11.28 10.60 24.56
CA ASP A 283 -11.71 9.41 25.28
C ASP A 283 -11.52 8.13 24.44
N ASN A 284 -12.23 7.05 24.78
CA ASN A 284 -12.10 5.74 24.13
C ASN A 284 -13.30 5.44 23.20
N ILE A 285 -14.14 6.43 22.94
CA ILE A 285 -15.14 6.44 21.90
C ILE A 285 -14.47 7.20 20.76
N ASP A 286 -14.38 6.58 19.60
CA ASP A 286 -13.76 7.17 18.44
C ASP A 286 -14.77 7.38 17.32
N CYS A 287 -14.43 8.33 16.45
CA CYS A 287 -15.09 8.49 15.18
C CYS A 287 -14.57 7.52 14.10
N GLU A 288 -14.06 6.37 14.50
CA GLU A 288 -13.84 5.28 13.57
C GLU A 288 -15.13 4.44 13.52
N GLY A 289 -15.47 3.93 12.34
CA GLY A 289 -16.67 3.13 12.16
C GLY A 289 -16.71 1.90 13.09
N PRO A 290 -17.86 1.21 13.17
CA PRO A 290 -18.04 0.04 14.04
C PRO A 290 -17.08 -1.13 13.76
#